data_AF-A0A9E6DLV1-F1
#
_entry.id   AF-A0A9E6DLV1-F1
#
_cell.length_a   1.000
_cell.length_b   1.000
_cell.length_c   1.000
_cell.angle_alpha   90.00
_cell.angle_beta   90.00
_cell.angle_gamma   90.00
#
_symmetry.space_group_name_H-M   'P 1'
#
loop_
_entity.id
_entity.type
_entity.pdbx_description
1 polymer ?
#
loop_
_entity_poly.entity_id
_entity_poly.type
_entity_poly.pdbx_seq_one_letter_code
_entity_poly.pdbx_strand_id
1 'polypeptide(L)'
;MTGRGLTLCLRLGAAISFLSGVVQAAETTPYRTQLEMNRGPGTEGCASQSSLKRDIEARLGRKSFAERGAELKLRVDLSHSEEHGYEAELVLRDATGNELGRRRLRNQDENCDELSRALGLVMELSINRLRDAHVQAEEERARDREAQQLRFDGLVTAAIEGGVLPGIAVLPRVEFGVIWPTGWRVAARLSTSLNAVESDSDFARHDAAVLLCTPDALTGRTALFICGGVMGGISQAEGRGWDPNASARRPALGAVVSGRLRYPSEGKIFGQFGLELELPVIRDDFVALAGTDVNGREISVFRASVVGALGGIGVGIRF
;
A
#
# COMPACT_ATOMS: atom_id res chain seq x y z
N MET A 1 20.27 7.23 -54.62
CA MET A 1 18.85 7.20 -55.01
C MET A 1 18.13 6.18 -54.13
N THR A 2 17.19 6.69 -53.33
CA THR A 2 16.01 6.02 -52.72
C THR A 2 16.24 4.69 -51.99
N GLY A 3 16.24 4.59 -50.66
CA GLY A 3 15.33 5.23 -49.70
C GLY A 3 14.23 4.24 -49.29
N ARG A 4 14.58 3.19 -48.53
CA ARG A 4 13.64 2.24 -47.92
C ARG A 4 14.19 1.77 -46.58
N GLY A 5 13.37 1.85 -45.53
CA GLY A 5 13.60 1.08 -44.30
C GLY A 5 13.80 1.92 -43.03
N LEU A 6 12.86 2.80 -42.68
CA LEU A 6 12.77 3.29 -41.31
C LEU A 6 11.30 3.58 -40.96
N THR A 7 10.51 2.53 -40.78
CA THR A 7 9.12 2.66 -40.30
C THR A 7 8.75 1.43 -39.48
N LEU A 8 9.46 1.19 -38.37
CA LEU A 8 9.09 0.16 -37.41
C LEU A 8 9.61 0.49 -36.01
N CYS A 9 9.03 1.49 -35.35
CA CYS A 9 9.12 1.69 -33.90
C CYS A 9 8.18 2.85 -33.52
N LEU A 10 6.88 2.59 -33.31
CA LEU A 10 6.03 3.36 -32.39
C LEU A 10 4.59 2.79 -32.37
N ARG A 11 4.40 1.57 -31.85
CA ARG A 11 3.08 1.10 -31.39
C ARG A 11 3.22 0.24 -30.14
N LEU A 12 3.72 0.85 -29.07
CA LEU A 12 3.59 0.36 -27.69
C LEU A 12 2.89 1.42 -26.84
N GLY A 13 1.74 1.90 -27.33
CA GLY A 13 0.77 2.67 -26.54
C GLY A 13 -0.27 1.71 -25.98
N ALA A 14 0.14 0.78 -25.14
CA ALA A 14 -0.78 -0.13 -24.47
C ALA A 14 -1.43 0.60 -23.28
N ALA A 15 -2.75 0.76 -23.41
CA ALA A 15 -3.69 1.27 -22.44
C ALA A 15 -3.37 0.92 -20.97
N ILE A 16 -2.91 1.92 -20.21
CA ILE A 16 -3.02 1.93 -18.75
C ILE A 16 -4.19 2.86 -18.42
N SER A 17 -5.42 2.37 -18.63
CA SER A 17 -6.63 3.16 -18.44
C SER A 17 -7.69 2.42 -17.63
N PHE A 18 -7.33 1.67 -16.59
CA PHE A 18 -8.35 1.11 -15.69
C PHE A 18 -7.83 1.03 -14.25
N LEU A 19 -8.74 1.35 -13.32
CA LEU A 19 -8.63 1.36 -11.84
C LEU A 19 -8.50 2.72 -11.16
N SER A 20 -9.17 3.76 -11.66
CA SER A 20 -9.71 4.79 -10.78
C SER A 20 -10.96 4.22 -10.08
N GLY A 21 -10.76 3.36 -9.10
CA GLY A 21 -11.83 2.95 -8.19
C GLY A 21 -12.32 4.19 -7.45
N VAL A 22 -13.52 4.65 -7.79
CA VAL A 22 -14.21 5.69 -7.01
C VAL A 22 -14.46 5.10 -5.64
N VAL A 23 -13.65 5.50 -4.67
CA VAL A 23 -13.92 5.26 -3.26
C VAL A 23 -15.14 6.12 -2.93
N GLN A 24 -16.34 5.52 -3.05
CA GLN A 24 -17.51 6.10 -2.43
C GLN A 24 -17.20 6.11 -0.93
N ALA A 25 -17.03 7.31 -0.38
CA ALA A 25 -17.07 7.50 1.06
C ALA A 25 -18.41 6.91 1.51
N ALA A 26 -18.36 5.73 2.13
CA ALA A 26 -19.52 5.14 2.75
C ALA A 26 -19.96 6.16 3.82
N GLU A 27 -21.06 6.86 3.58
CA GLU A 27 -21.67 7.68 4.61
C GLU A 27 -21.99 6.74 5.75
N THR A 28 -21.22 6.85 6.84
CA THR A 28 -21.48 6.12 8.07
C THR A 28 -22.87 6.53 8.54
N THR A 29 -23.85 5.66 8.31
CA THR A 29 -25.22 5.89 8.77
C THR A 29 -25.17 6.10 10.28
N PRO A 30 -25.66 7.24 10.80
CA PRO A 30 -25.57 7.52 12.22
C PRO A 30 -26.32 6.46 13.02
N TYR A 31 -25.65 5.92 14.04
CA TYR A 31 -26.21 4.96 14.99
C TYR A 31 -27.56 5.40 15.51
N ARG A 32 -28.54 4.51 15.44
CA ARG A 32 -29.89 4.75 15.94
C ARG A 32 -30.10 3.93 17.21
N THR A 33 -30.70 4.56 18.20
CA THR A 33 -31.01 3.96 19.50
C THR A 33 -32.53 3.75 19.60
N GLN A 34 -32.95 2.58 20.03
CA GLN A 34 -34.33 2.33 20.42
C GLN A 34 -34.45 2.58 21.91
N LEU A 35 -35.27 3.56 22.30
CA LEU A 35 -35.58 3.79 23.71
C LEU A 35 -36.84 3.01 24.08
N GLU A 36 -36.76 2.18 25.10
CA GLU A 36 -37.90 1.51 25.74
C GLU A 36 -37.99 2.03 27.17
N MET A 37 -39.18 2.48 27.59
CA MET A 37 -39.37 3.03 28.93
C MET A 37 -40.58 2.40 29.60
N ASN A 38 -40.38 1.84 30.78
CA ASN A 38 -41.42 1.31 31.64
C ASN A 38 -41.60 2.21 32.86
N ARG A 39 -42.82 2.66 33.09
CA ARG A 39 -43.20 3.47 34.26
C ARG A 39 -43.93 2.60 35.26
N GLY A 40 -43.33 2.40 36.44
CA GLY A 40 -43.96 1.74 37.57
C GLY A 40 -44.97 2.65 38.29
N PRO A 41 -45.74 2.11 39.25
CA PRO A 41 -46.67 2.90 40.06
C PRO A 41 -45.97 4.06 40.76
N GLY A 42 -46.63 5.22 40.82
CA GLY A 42 -46.11 6.44 41.47
C GLY A 42 -45.12 7.24 40.62
N THR A 43 -44.89 6.83 39.37
CA THR A 43 -44.00 7.53 38.41
C THR A 43 -44.75 8.25 37.30
N GLU A 44 -46.05 8.48 37.47
CA GLU A 44 -46.92 9.10 36.47
C GLU A 44 -46.51 10.55 36.15
N GLY A 45 -45.95 11.25 37.13
CA GLY A 45 -45.40 12.60 36.99
C GLY A 45 -44.03 12.68 36.32
N CYS A 46 -43.36 11.54 36.10
CA CYS A 46 -42.07 11.52 35.39
C CYS A 46 -42.23 11.79 33.89
N ALA A 47 -41.16 12.28 33.26
CA ALA A 47 -41.13 12.52 31.82
C ALA A 47 -41.55 11.26 31.03
N SER A 48 -42.43 11.45 30.05
CA SER A 48 -42.81 10.39 29.11
C SER A 48 -41.63 10.01 28.20
N GLN A 49 -41.68 8.82 27.60
CA GLN A 49 -40.68 8.38 26.63
C GLN A 49 -40.52 9.36 25.46
N SER A 50 -41.62 9.92 24.96
CA SER A 50 -41.60 10.83 23.80
C SER A 50 -41.06 12.21 24.14
N SER A 51 -41.39 12.76 25.32
CA SER A 51 -40.76 14.00 25.82
C SER A 51 -39.27 13.80 26.04
N LEU A 52 -38.86 12.70 26.69
CA LEU A 52 -37.46 12.44 26.96
C LEU A 52 -36.63 12.24 25.67
N LYS A 53 -37.16 11.52 24.67
CA LYS A 53 -36.53 11.42 23.34
C LYS A 53 -36.29 12.81 22.75
N ARG A 54 -37.33 13.65 22.75
CA ARG A 54 -37.28 15.00 22.17
C ARG A 54 -36.24 15.87 22.87
N ASP A 55 -36.20 15.84 24.20
CA ASP A 55 -35.28 16.66 24.99
C ASP A 55 -33.83 16.23 24.78
N ILE A 56 -33.57 14.91 24.71
CA ILE A 56 -32.24 14.38 24.41
C ILE A 56 -31.81 14.75 22.99
N GLU A 57 -32.68 14.59 21.98
CA GLU A 57 -32.34 14.94 20.60
C GLU A 57 -32.11 16.44 20.41
N ALA A 58 -32.87 17.28 21.12
CA ALA A 58 -32.68 18.73 21.13
C ALA A 58 -31.29 19.10 21.69
N ARG A 59 -30.82 18.44 22.75
CA ARG A 59 -29.47 18.64 23.32
C ARG A 59 -28.37 18.08 22.42
N LEU A 60 -28.58 16.91 21.84
CA LEU A 60 -27.63 16.28 20.91
C LEU A 60 -27.53 17.01 19.57
N GLY A 61 -28.48 17.89 19.25
CA GLY A 61 -28.56 18.60 17.97
C GLY A 61 -28.84 17.70 16.77
N ARG A 62 -29.33 16.48 16.98
CA ARG A 62 -29.54 15.46 15.93
C ARG A 62 -30.55 14.39 16.34
N LYS A 63 -31.17 13.75 15.35
CA LYS A 63 -31.99 12.56 15.57
C LYS A 63 -31.10 11.38 15.91
N SER A 64 -31.34 10.78 17.07
CA SER A 64 -30.58 9.62 17.58
C SER A 64 -31.49 8.43 17.87
N PHE A 65 -32.82 8.62 17.89
CA PHE A 65 -33.75 7.54 18.16
C PHE A 65 -34.43 7.01 16.90
N ALA A 66 -34.64 5.69 16.86
CA ALA A 66 -35.47 5.03 15.85
C ALA A 66 -36.45 4.04 16.47
N GLU A 67 -37.60 3.91 15.83
CA GLU A 67 -38.64 2.95 16.23
C GLU A 67 -38.30 1.51 15.80
N ARG A 68 -37.50 1.34 14.73
CA ARG A 68 -37.07 0.04 14.20
C ARG A 68 -35.65 0.13 13.66
N GLY A 69 -34.97 -1.02 13.64
CA GLY A 69 -33.62 -1.15 13.06
C GLY A 69 -32.56 -0.38 13.84
N ALA A 70 -32.77 -0.14 15.13
CA ALA A 70 -31.77 0.46 15.99
C ALA A 70 -30.67 -0.57 16.31
N GLU A 71 -29.41 -0.16 16.22
CA GLU A 71 -28.26 -0.98 16.59
C GLU A 71 -28.09 -1.09 18.11
N LEU A 72 -28.69 -0.15 18.85
CA LEU A 72 -28.66 -0.09 20.31
C LEU A 72 -30.08 -0.04 20.87
N LYS A 73 -30.30 -0.74 21.98
CA LYS A 73 -31.54 -0.71 22.74
C LYS A 73 -31.26 -0.20 24.14
N LEU A 74 -31.92 0.88 24.52
CA LEU A 74 -31.81 1.49 25.83
C LEU A 74 -33.14 1.31 26.55
N ARG A 75 -33.14 0.49 27.58
CA ARG A 75 -34.29 0.25 28.45
C ARG A 75 -34.16 1.10 29.70
N VAL A 76 -35.25 1.76 30.07
CA VAL A 76 -35.36 2.55 31.31
C VAL A 76 -36.55 2.03 32.10
N ASP A 77 -36.31 1.52 33.30
CA ASP A 77 -37.35 1.12 34.24
C ASP A 77 -37.40 2.17 35.37
N LEU A 78 -38.53 2.86 35.50
CA LEU A 78 -38.79 3.86 36.53
C LEU A 78 -39.63 3.25 37.66
N SER A 79 -39.23 3.51 38.89
CA SER A 79 -39.94 3.08 40.10
C SER A 79 -39.95 4.18 41.16
N HIS A 80 -40.94 4.15 42.04
CA HIS A 80 -41.03 5.03 43.20
C HIS A 80 -41.21 4.17 44.46
N SER A 81 -40.51 4.52 45.53
CA SER A 81 -40.62 3.85 46.83
C SER A 81 -40.63 4.89 47.94
N GLU A 82 -41.37 4.62 49.02
CA GLU A 82 -41.42 5.52 50.18
C GLU A 82 -40.04 5.69 50.85
N GLU A 83 -39.18 4.68 50.79
CA GLU A 83 -37.86 4.68 51.46
C GLU A 83 -36.75 5.36 50.64
N HIS A 84 -36.82 5.29 49.30
CA HIS A 84 -35.72 5.75 48.43
C HIS A 84 -36.12 6.83 47.42
N GLY A 85 -37.38 7.26 47.44
CA GLY A 85 -37.93 8.20 46.46
C GLY A 85 -38.00 7.58 45.07
N TYR A 86 -37.68 8.36 44.05
CA TYR A 86 -37.67 7.93 42.66
C TYR A 86 -36.37 7.22 42.29
N GLU A 87 -36.47 6.09 41.60
CA GLU A 87 -35.35 5.32 41.08
C GLU A 87 -35.52 5.01 39.59
N ALA A 88 -34.44 5.17 38.81
CA ALA A 88 -34.36 4.76 37.42
C ALA A 88 -33.26 3.72 37.22
N GLU A 89 -33.60 2.56 36.67
CA GLU A 89 -32.62 1.58 36.17
C GLU A 89 -32.51 1.68 34.65
N LEU A 90 -31.31 1.93 34.16
CA LEU A 90 -30.98 2.01 32.75
C LEU A 90 -30.20 0.77 32.36
N VAL A 91 -30.65 0.08 31.31
CA VAL A 91 -29.97 -1.08 30.74
C VAL A 91 -29.74 -0.83 29.25
N LEU A 92 -28.48 -0.82 28.85
CA LEU A 92 -28.08 -0.69 27.45
C LEU A 92 -27.78 -2.07 26.87
N ARG A 93 -28.37 -2.36 25.71
CA ARG A 93 -28.16 -3.60 24.96
C ARG A 93 -27.77 -3.32 23.52
N ASP A 94 -27.04 -4.26 22.93
CA ASP A 94 -26.78 -4.26 21.48
C ASP A 94 -27.97 -4.83 20.68
N ALA A 95 -27.84 -4.83 19.35
CA ALA A 95 -28.84 -5.38 18.43
C ALA A 95 -29.14 -6.88 18.65
N THR A 96 -28.18 -7.63 19.22
CA THR A 96 -28.31 -9.06 19.52
C THR A 96 -28.92 -9.33 20.90
N GLY A 97 -29.09 -8.29 21.73
CA GLY A 97 -29.67 -8.37 23.06
C GLY A 97 -28.66 -8.50 24.20
N ASN A 98 -27.35 -8.50 23.92
CA ASN A 98 -26.33 -8.55 24.97
C ASN A 98 -26.33 -7.26 25.77
N GLU A 99 -26.20 -7.35 27.09
CA GLU A 99 -26.11 -6.19 27.97
C GLU A 99 -24.71 -5.56 27.86
N LEU A 100 -24.65 -4.34 27.30
CA LEU A 100 -23.43 -3.55 27.19
C LEU A 100 -23.13 -2.78 28.48
N GLY A 101 -24.15 -2.53 29.30
CA GLY A 101 -23.98 -1.88 30.59
C GLY A 101 -25.30 -1.56 31.29
N ARG A 102 -25.18 -1.24 32.58
CA ARG A 102 -26.30 -0.92 33.46
C ARG A 102 -25.94 0.25 34.37
N ARG A 103 -26.89 1.13 34.63
CA ARG A 103 -26.76 2.24 35.58
C ARG A 103 -28.03 2.41 36.38
N ARG A 104 -27.88 2.82 37.64
CA ARG A 104 -29.00 3.13 38.54
C ARG A 104 -28.87 4.58 38.98
N LEU A 105 -29.97 5.33 38.86
CA LEU A 105 -30.09 6.72 39.32
C LEU A 105 -31.17 6.78 40.39
N ARG A 106 -30.93 7.55 41.44
CA ARG A 106 -31.87 7.74 42.56
C ARG A 106 -32.05 9.21 42.81
N ASN A 107 -33.26 9.59 43.18
CA ASN A 107 -33.60 10.92 43.63
C ASN A 107 -34.57 10.85 44.82
N GLN A 108 -34.26 11.60 45.88
CA GLN A 108 -35.10 11.64 47.09
C GLN A 108 -36.12 12.79 47.07
N ASP A 109 -36.10 13.64 46.05
CA ASP A 109 -37.08 14.72 45.96
C ASP A 109 -38.50 14.19 45.77
N GLU A 110 -39.47 14.97 46.26
CA GLU A 110 -40.91 14.70 46.08
C GLU A 110 -41.35 14.76 44.61
N ASN A 111 -40.56 15.39 43.74
CA ASN A 111 -40.85 15.56 42.32
C ASN A 111 -39.87 14.79 41.43
N CYS A 112 -40.39 14.08 40.42
CA CYS A 112 -39.60 13.31 39.48
C CYS A 112 -38.80 14.17 38.46
N ASP A 113 -38.94 15.49 38.49
CA ASP A 113 -38.33 16.40 37.52
C ASP A 113 -36.80 16.41 37.57
N GLU A 114 -36.22 16.33 38.77
CA GLU A 114 -34.76 16.26 38.96
C GLU A 114 -34.21 14.92 38.45
N LEU A 115 -34.90 13.80 38.73
CA LEU A 115 -34.54 12.49 38.18
C LEU A 115 -34.63 12.50 36.64
N SER A 116 -35.67 13.10 36.07
CA SER A 116 -35.86 13.19 34.62
C SER A 116 -34.75 14.00 33.95
N ARG A 117 -34.31 15.10 34.57
CA ARG A 117 -33.17 15.91 34.10
C ARG A 117 -31.86 15.14 34.17
N ALA A 118 -31.60 14.44 35.27
CA ALA A 118 -30.42 13.61 35.45
C ALA A 118 -30.40 12.44 34.44
N LEU A 119 -31.55 11.80 34.22
CA LEU A 119 -31.74 10.73 33.26
C LEU A 119 -31.37 11.19 31.84
N GLY A 120 -31.91 12.35 31.40
CA GLY A 120 -31.58 12.92 30.10
C GLY A 120 -30.08 13.12 29.89
N LEU A 121 -29.39 13.66 30.90
CA LEU A 121 -27.93 13.86 30.84
C LEU A 121 -27.15 12.53 30.76
N VAL A 122 -27.52 11.54 31.57
CA VAL A 122 -26.84 10.24 31.59
C VAL A 122 -27.02 9.51 30.26
N MET A 123 -28.21 9.58 29.67
CA MET A 123 -28.49 9.00 28.36
C MET A 123 -27.71 9.71 27.25
N GLU A 124 -27.67 11.05 27.27
CA GLU A 124 -26.88 11.87 26.34
C GLU A 124 -25.40 11.47 26.35
N LEU A 125 -24.80 11.39 27.54
CA LEU A 125 -23.41 10.97 27.71
C LEU A 125 -23.16 9.54 27.24
N SER A 126 -24.11 8.63 27.49
CA SER A 126 -23.99 7.23 27.08
C SER A 126 -24.04 7.10 25.55
N ILE A 127 -24.97 7.80 24.90
CA ILE A 127 -25.09 7.83 23.43
C ILE A 127 -23.83 8.42 22.79
N ASN A 128 -23.29 9.52 23.32
CA ASN A 128 -22.06 10.12 22.78
C ASN A 128 -20.83 9.20 22.95
N ARG A 129 -20.63 8.60 24.14
CA ARG A 129 -19.48 7.70 24.36
C ARG A 129 -19.49 6.48 23.46
N LEU A 130 -20.66 5.88 23.22
CA LEU A 130 -20.77 4.71 22.34
C LEU A 130 -20.43 5.06 20.90
N ARG A 131 -20.84 6.24 20.43
CA ARG A 131 -20.47 6.73 19.11
C ARG A 131 -18.95 6.88 19.00
N ASP A 132 -18.32 7.51 19.99
CA ASP A 132 -16.88 7.77 19.96
C ASP A 132 -16.08 6.46 20.01
N ALA A 133 -16.49 5.50 20.85
CA ALA A 133 -15.89 4.17 20.90
C ALA A 133 -16.04 3.41 19.58
N HIS A 134 -17.17 3.58 18.89
CA HIS A 134 -17.39 2.97 17.58
C HIS A 134 -16.50 3.59 16.51
N VAL A 135 -16.43 4.93 16.43
CA VAL A 135 -15.55 5.63 15.50
C VAL A 135 -14.10 5.19 15.69
N GLN A 136 -13.64 5.08 16.94
CA GLN A 136 -12.30 4.56 17.24
C GLN A 136 -12.10 3.12 16.74
N ALA A 137 -13.07 2.24 16.97
CA ALA A 137 -13.00 0.85 16.50
C ALA A 137 -13.02 0.76 14.96
N GLU A 138 -13.77 1.63 14.27
CA GLU A 138 -13.75 1.73 12.81
C GLU A 138 -12.41 2.26 12.29
N GLU A 139 -11.85 3.30 12.92
CA GLU A 139 -10.54 3.85 12.57
C GLU A 139 -9.41 2.85 12.81
N GLU A 140 -9.47 2.05 13.87
CA GLU A 140 -8.53 0.96 14.14
C GLU A 140 -8.65 -0.12 13.08
N ARG A 141 -9.88 -0.57 12.76
CA ARG A 141 -10.11 -1.52 11.66
C ARG A 141 -9.68 -0.97 10.30
N ALA A 142 -9.86 0.32 10.05
CA ALA A 142 -9.43 0.97 8.81
C ALA A 142 -7.90 0.99 8.73
N ARG A 143 -7.21 1.34 9.83
CA ARG A 143 -5.75 1.26 9.93
C ARG A 143 -5.23 -0.16 9.76
N ASP A 144 -5.88 -1.16 10.35
CA ASP A 144 -5.51 -2.56 10.18
C ASP A 144 -5.69 -3.02 8.72
N ARG A 145 -6.78 -2.60 8.07
CA ARG A 145 -7.01 -2.88 6.64
C ARG A 145 -5.94 -2.21 5.77
N GLU A 146 -5.59 -0.97 6.05
CA GLU A 146 -4.53 -0.24 5.34
C GLU A 146 -3.17 -0.93 5.55
N ALA A 147 -2.87 -1.35 6.78
CA ALA A 147 -1.66 -2.11 7.10
C ALA A 147 -1.60 -3.45 6.36
N GLN A 148 -2.75 -4.08 6.13
CA GLN A 148 -2.86 -5.34 5.39
C GLN A 148 -2.90 -5.17 3.86
N GLN A 149 -3.04 -3.95 3.35
CA GLN A 149 -3.13 -3.73 1.92
C GLN A 149 -1.76 -3.87 1.26
N LEU A 150 -1.70 -4.71 0.23
CA LEU A 150 -0.53 -4.82 -0.63
C LEU A 150 -0.30 -3.48 -1.33
N ARG A 151 0.91 -2.93 -1.17
CA ARG A 151 1.29 -1.68 -1.82
C ARG A 151 2.12 -1.99 -3.06
N PHE A 152 1.84 -1.27 -4.14
CA PHE A 152 2.54 -1.44 -5.41
C PHE A 152 3.40 -0.21 -5.69
N ASP A 153 4.59 -0.42 -6.25
CA ASP A 153 5.42 0.68 -6.76
C ASP A 153 5.97 0.37 -8.16
N GLY A 154 6.20 1.44 -8.92
CA GLY A 154 6.84 1.40 -10.23
C GLY A 154 8.02 2.37 -10.25
N LEU A 155 9.13 1.95 -10.83
CA LEU A 155 10.38 2.73 -10.88
C LEU A 155 11.00 2.67 -12.27
N VAL A 156 11.43 3.83 -12.77
CA VAL A 156 12.27 3.94 -13.97
C VAL A 156 13.65 4.45 -13.56
N THR A 157 14.70 3.76 -13.97
CA THR A 157 16.10 4.09 -13.60
C THR A 157 16.96 4.14 -14.85
N ALA A 158 17.89 5.11 -14.89
CA ALA A 158 19.02 5.09 -15.79
C ALA A 158 20.23 4.57 -15.00
N ALA A 159 20.84 3.49 -15.49
CA ALA A 159 22.00 2.87 -14.85
C ALA A 159 23.22 2.94 -15.77
N ILE A 160 24.39 2.96 -15.15
CA ILE A 160 25.70 2.88 -15.78
C ILE A 160 26.34 1.59 -15.30
N GLU A 161 26.79 0.74 -16.22
CA GLU A 161 27.38 -0.57 -15.96
C GLU A 161 28.85 -0.61 -16.36
N GLY A 162 29.67 -1.32 -15.58
CA GLY A 162 31.03 -1.67 -15.93
C GLY A 162 31.38 -3.12 -15.57
N GLY A 163 32.13 -3.78 -16.46
CA GLY A 163 32.74 -5.10 -16.24
C GLY A 163 31.96 -6.30 -16.81
N VAL A 164 30.65 -6.17 -17.01
CA VAL A 164 29.81 -7.23 -17.59
C VAL A 164 29.72 -7.13 -19.11
N LEU A 165 29.62 -5.90 -19.62
CA LEU A 165 29.78 -5.55 -21.02
C LEU A 165 31.12 -4.83 -21.19
N PRO A 166 31.67 -4.83 -22.41
CA PRO A 166 32.84 -4.01 -22.70
C PRO A 166 32.54 -2.52 -22.49
N GLY A 167 33.46 -1.83 -21.82
CA GLY A 167 33.34 -0.39 -21.57
C GLY A 167 32.25 0.00 -20.58
N ILE A 168 31.61 1.14 -20.85
CA ILE A 168 30.56 1.74 -20.03
C ILE A 168 29.26 1.75 -20.82
N ALA A 169 28.24 1.02 -20.35
CA ALA A 169 26.93 0.98 -20.97
C ALA A 169 25.89 1.76 -20.16
N VAL A 170 24.95 2.41 -20.84
CA VAL A 170 23.76 3.03 -20.21
C VAL A 170 22.58 2.09 -20.38
N LEU A 171 21.90 1.76 -19.28
CA LEU A 171 20.79 0.83 -19.27
C LEU A 171 19.54 1.49 -18.68
N PRO A 172 18.50 1.77 -19.47
CA PRO A 172 17.17 1.98 -18.93
C PRO A 172 16.67 0.71 -18.22
N ARG A 173 16.08 0.91 -17.04
CA ARG A 173 15.47 -0.15 -16.23
C ARG A 173 14.06 0.25 -15.84
N VAL A 174 13.17 -0.72 -15.88
CA VAL A 174 11.81 -0.62 -15.32
C VAL A 174 11.68 -1.67 -14.24
N GLU A 175 11.18 -1.27 -13.07
CA GLU A 175 10.96 -2.16 -11.94
C GLU A 175 9.55 -1.99 -11.38
N PHE A 176 8.91 -3.12 -11.07
CA PHE A 176 7.63 -3.19 -10.40
C PHE A 176 7.78 -3.95 -9.10
N GLY A 177 7.32 -3.39 -7.99
CA GLY A 177 7.42 -4.00 -6.67
C GLY A 177 6.06 -4.20 -6.02
N VAL A 178 5.97 -5.28 -5.26
CA VAL A 178 4.89 -5.52 -4.28
C VAL A 178 5.52 -5.46 -2.89
N ILE A 179 4.97 -4.62 -2.02
CA ILE A 179 5.42 -4.43 -0.65
C ILE A 179 4.42 -5.11 0.29
N TRP A 180 4.91 -6.04 1.10
CA TRP A 180 4.13 -6.73 2.14
C TRP A 180 3.94 -5.84 3.38
N PRO A 181 2.93 -6.12 4.22
CA PRO A 181 2.69 -5.43 5.49
C PRO A 181 3.92 -5.37 6.41
N THR A 182 4.77 -6.39 6.36
CA THR A 182 6.01 -6.50 7.14
C THR A 182 7.16 -5.61 6.62
N GLY A 183 6.93 -4.87 5.53
CA GLY A 183 7.92 -4.00 4.89
C GLY A 183 8.83 -4.69 3.88
N TRP A 184 8.79 -6.03 3.80
CA TRP A 184 9.48 -6.78 2.75
C TRP A 184 8.92 -6.43 1.38
N ARG A 185 9.80 -6.39 0.36
CA ARG A 185 9.40 -6.08 -1.02
C ARG A 185 9.93 -7.13 -1.97
N VAL A 186 9.08 -7.62 -2.87
CA VAL A 186 9.48 -8.44 -4.01
C VAL A 186 9.32 -7.59 -5.24
N ALA A 187 10.38 -7.51 -6.03
CA ALA A 187 10.39 -6.69 -7.24
C ALA A 187 10.75 -7.53 -8.47
N ALA A 188 10.08 -7.25 -9.58
CA ALA A 188 10.43 -7.71 -10.90
C ALA A 188 11.07 -6.54 -11.67
N ARG A 189 12.23 -6.77 -12.25
CA ARG A 189 13.00 -5.76 -12.98
C ARG A 189 13.21 -6.23 -14.41
N LEU A 190 13.08 -5.30 -15.36
CA LEU A 190 13.44 -5.46 -16.75
C LEU A 190 14.50 -4.42 -17.12
N SER A 191 15.54 -4.84 -17.81
CA SER A 191 16.60 -3.96 -18.27
C SER A 191 16.97 -4.23 -19.73
N THR A 192 17.41 -3.18 -20.41
CA THR A 192 17.99 -3.27 -21.75
C THR A 192 19.20 -2.36 -21.80
N SER A 193 20.33 -2.83 -22.31
CA SER A 193 21.47 -1.95 -22.56
C SER A 193 21.27 -1.16 -23.86
N LEU A 194 21.73 0.09 -23.86
CA LEU A 194 22.00 0.83 -25.09
C LEU A 194 23.41 0.43 -25.54
N ASN A 195 23.57 0.08 -26.81
CA ASN A 195 24.77 -0.57 -27.36
C ASN A 195 26.08 0.00 -26.80
N ALA A 196 26.88 -0.86 -26.15
CA ALA A 196 28.25 -0.52 -25.82
C ALA A 196 29.07 -0.64 -27.11
N VAL A 197 29.68 0.47 -27.53
CA VAL A 197 30.48 0.53 -28.75
C VAL A 197 31.95 0.33 -28.37
N GLU A 198 32.54 -0.78 -28.81
CA GLU A 198 33.98 -1.00 -28.75
C GLU A 198 34.49 -1.35 -30.16
N SER A 199 35.38 -0.48 -30.68
CA SER A 199 36.01 -0.38 -32.01
C SER A 199 35.31 -0.99 -33.23
N ASP A 200 34.94 -2.27 -33.23
CA ASP A 200 34.35 -3.02 -34.35
C ASP A 200 33.17 -3.94 -33.97
N SER A 201 32.57 -3.76 -32.79
CA SER A 201 31.43 -4.57 -32.35
C SER A 201 30.41 -3.80 -31.50
N ASP A 202 29.15 -4.20 -31.63
CA ASP A 202 28.02 -3.74 -30.84
C ASP A 202 27.59 -4.82 -29.86
N PHE A 203 27.54 -4.47 -28.57
CA PHE A 203 27.02 -5.35 -27.53
C PHE A 203 25.71 -4.83 -26.98
N ALA A 204 24.67 -5.67 -27.05
CA ALA A 204 23.38 -5.44 -26.46
C ALA A 204 23.05 -6.55 -25.46
N ARG A 205 22.35 -6.20 -24.38
CA ARG A 205 21.88 -7.14 -23.38
C ARG A 205 20.45 -6.80 -22.98
N HIS A 206 19.63 -7.84 -22.88
CA HIS A 206 18.28 -7.75 -22.34
C HIS A 206 18.17 -8.74 -21.18
N ASP A 207 17.80 -8.27 -19.98
CA ASP A 207 17.60 -9.14 -18.83
C ASP A 207 16.37 -8.81 -18.01
N ALA A 208 15.95 -9.83 -17.26
CA ALA A 208 14.92 -9.75 -16.24
C ALA A 208 15.50 -10.24 -14.91
N ALA A 209 15.10 -9.63 -13.80
CA ALA A 209 15.49 -10.05 -12.47
C ALA A 209 14.30 -10.12 -11.52
N VAL A 210 14.36 -11.06 -10.58
CA VAL A 210 13.44 -11.13 -9.43
C VAL A 210 14.24 -10.88 -8.18
N LEU A 211 13.82 -9.88 -7.40
CA LEU A 211 14.54 -9.35 -6.26
C LEU A 211 13.67 -9.49 -5.00
N LEU A 212 14.30 -9.89 -3.90
CA LEU A 212 13.75 -9.78 -2.55
C LEU A 212 14.51 -8.70 -1.80
N CYS A 213 13.79 -7.70 -1.29
CA CYS A 213 14.33 -6.55 -0.60
C CYS A 213 13.92 -6.54 0.87
N THR A 214 14.86 -6.14 1.73
CA THR A 214 14.64 -5.95 3.15
C THR A 214 13.66 -4.79 3.41
N PRO A 215 13.01 -4.76 4.59
CA PRO A 215 12.37 -3.56 5.09
C PRO A 215 13.34 -2.37 5.14
N ASP A 216 12.78 -1.16 5.13
CA ASP A 216 13.54 0.09 5.20
C ASP A 216 14.30 0.17 6.55
N ALA A 217 15.63 0.32 6.49
CA ALA A 217 16.49 0.32 7.68
C ALA A 217 16.65 1.70 8.34
N LEU A 218 16.36 2.79 7.63
CA LEU A 218 16.50 4.16 8.13
C LEU A 218 15.13 4.77 8.47
N THR A 219 15.01 5.30 9.68
CA THR A 219 13.82 6.02 10.13
C THR A 219 13.93 7.50 9.79
N GLY A 220 13.07 8.02 8.92
CA GLY A 220 13.03 9.44 8.57
C GLY A 220 12.51 9.70 7.17
N ARG A 221 12.98 10.78 6.54
CA ARG A 221 12.65 11.07 5.14
C ARG A 221 13.33 10.08 4.20
N THR A 222 14.55 9.63 4.47
CA THR A 222 15.28 8.76 3.56
C THR A 222 15.17 7.30 3.99
N ALA A 223 14.92 6.41 3.03
CA ALA A 223 14.89 4.96 3.26
C ALA A 223 16.10 4.29 2.59
N LEU A 224 16.77 3.40 3.31
CA LEU A 224 17.82 2.52 2.78
C LEU A 224 17.32 1.08 2.84
N PHE A 225 17.43 0.35 1.74
CA PHE A 225 17.09 -1.07 1.69
C PHE A 225 18.09 -1.84 0.84
N ILE A 226 18.23 -3.12 1.15
CA ILE A 226 19.12 -4.06 0.46
C ILE A 226 18.25 -5.06 -0.27
N CYS A 227 18.57 -5.36 -1.53
CA CYS A 227 17.89 -6.38 -2.31
C CYS A 227 18.89 -7.45 -2.76
N GLY A 228 18.43 -8.70 -2.77
CA GLY A 228 19.16 -9.84 -3.34
C GLY A 228 18.24 -10.64 -4.26
N GLY A 229 18.79 -11.23 -5.31
CA GLY A 229 17.96 -11.95 -6.27
C GLY A 229 18.72 -12.69 -7.35
N VAL A 230 17.95 -13.17 -8.32
CA VAL A 230 18.44 -13.86 -9.51
C VAL A 230 18.03 -13.09 -10.76
N MET A 231 18.86 -13.18 -11.79
CA MET A 231 18.62 -12.55 -13.08
C MET A 231 18.88 -13.53 -14.20
N GLY A 232 18.17 -13.36 -15.31
CA GLY A 232 18.35 -14.12 -16.54
C GLY A 232 18.08 -13.25 -17.76
N GLY A 233 18.78 -13.52 -18.86
CA GLY A 233 18.71 -12.69 -20.04
C GLY A 233 19.38 -13.27 -21.26
N ILE A 234 19.57 -12.41 -22.26
CA ILE A 234 20.29 -12.72 -23.50
C ILE A 234 21.26 -11.58 -23.76
N SER A 235 22.51 -11.94 -24.01
CA SER A 235 23.54 -11.06 -24.53
C SER A 235 23.70 -11.30 -26.03
N GLN A 236 23.79 -10.21 -26.80
CA GLN A 236 23.96 -10.22 -28.24
C GLN A 236 25.19 -9.40 -28.59
N ALA A 237 26.08 -10.00 -29.38
CA ALA A 237 27.19 -9.31 -30.00
C ALA A 237 26.99 -9.28 -31.52
N GLU A 238 27.13 -8.12 -32.13
CA GLU A 238 27.11 -7.93 -33.58
C GLU A 238 28.44 -7.31 -34.02
N GLY A 239 29.10 -7.91 -35.00
CA GLY A 239 30.29 -7.33 -35.61
C GLY A 239 29.90 -6.17 -36.54
N ARG A 240 30.72 -5.12 -36.57
CA ARG A 240 30.66 -4.04 -37.57
C ARG A 240 31.78 -4.25 -38.58
N GLY A 241 31.47 -4.08 -39.87
CA GLY A 241 32.48 -4.14 -40.95
C GLY A 241 32.09 -5.05 -42.11
N TRP A 242 33.11 -5.52 -42.83
CA TRP A 242 32.98 -6.37 -44.04
C TRP A 242 33.01 -7.87 -43.73
N ASP A 243 33.33 -8.24 -42.49
CA ASP A 243 33.26 -9.63 -42.05
C ASP A 243 31.79 -10.10 -42.02
N PRO A 244 31.51 -11.36 -42.40
CA PRO A 244 30.16 -11.90 -42.34
C PRO A 244 29.63 -11.73 -40.92
N ASN A 245 28.51 -11.01 -40.78
CA ASN A 245 27.92 -10.67 -39.48
C ASN A 245 27.53 -11.95 -38.73
N ALA A 246 28.44 -12.44 -37.89
CA ALA A 246 28.21 -13.54 -37.00
C ALA A 246 27.55 -12.98 -35.73
N SER A 247 26.24 -12.70 -35.81
CA SER A 247 25.49 -12.33 -34.61
C SER A 247 25.49 -13.51 -33.64
N ALA A 248 26.09 -13.34 -32.46
CA ALA A 248 26.14 -14.37 -31.44
C ALA A 248 25.18 -14.00 -30.31
N ARG A 249 24.12 -14.79 -30.15
CA ARG A 249 23.22 -14.70 -29.00
C ARG A 249 23.60 -15.73 -27.96
N ARG A 250 23.74 -15.27 -26.72
CA ARG A 250 24.22 -16.06 -25.60
C ARG A 250 23.27 -15.89 -24.39
N PRO A 251 22.83 -16.97 -23.74
CA PRO A 251 22.02 -16.85 -22.54
C PRO A 251 22.86 -16.31 -21.38
N ALA A 252 22.31 -15.37 -20.63
CA ALA A 252 22.91 -14.86 -19.41
C ALA A 252 22.12 -15.37 -18.19
N LEU A 253 22.83 -15.78 -17.14
CA LEU A 253 22.25 -16.14 -15.85
C LEU A 253 23.18 -15.65 -14.75
N GLY A 254 22.63 -15.06 -13.69
CA GLY A 254 23.43 -14.56 -12.58
C GLY A 254 22.66 -14.31 -11.30
N ALA A 255 23.41 -13.97 -10.26
CA ALA A 255 22.89 -13.47 -9.00
C ALA A 255 23.15 -11.96 -8.90
N VAL A 256 22.29 -11.25 -8.19
CA VAL A 256 22.41 -9.79 -7.99
C VAL A 256 22.24 -9.44 -6.52
N VAL A 257 23.02 -8.47 -6.08
CA VAL A 257 22.88 -7.83 -4.76
C VAL A 257 22.93 -6.33 -4.97
N SER A 258 21.99 -5.58 -4.39
CA SER A 258 21.95 -4.12 -4.51
C SER A 258 21.64 -3.44 -3.19
N GLY A 259 22.24 -2.27 -2.98
CA GLY A 259 21.91 -1.33 -1.92
C GLY A 259 21.27 -0.08 -2.55
N ARG A 260 20.13 0.35 -2.02
CA ARG A 260 19.32 1.41 -2.62
C ARG A 260 18.87 2.43 -1.59
N LEU A 261 19.03 3.70 -1.95
CA LEU A 261 18.62 4.86 -1.18
C LEU A 261 17.43 5.51 -1.86
N ARG A 262 16.31 5.66 -1.15
CA ARG A 262 15.08 6.27 -1.64
C ARG A 262 14.83 7.59 -0.91
N TYR A 263 14.57 8.63 -1.70
CA TYR A 263 14.22 9.96 -1.22
C TYR A 263 12.78 10.29 -1.65
N PRO A 264 11.80 10.36 -0.73
CA PRO A 264 10.44 10.70 -1.04
C PRO A 264 10.36 12.17 -1.47
N SER A 265 9.56 12.42 -2.51
CA SER A 265 9.07 13.74 -2.85
C SER A 265 7.72 13.95 -2.17
N GLU A 266 7.21 15.19 -2.16
CA GLU A 266 5.82 15.45 -1.80
C GLU A 266 4.87 14.59 -2.68
N GLY A 267 3.94 13.87 -2.05
CA GLY A 267 2.96 13.01 -2.72
C GLY A 267 3.44 11.57 -2.99
N LYS A 268 3.11 11.05 -4.18
CA LYS A 268 3.32 9.64 -4.57
C LYS A 268 4.67 9.38 -5.28
N ILE A 269 5.44 10.43 -5.57
CA ILE A 269 6.68 10.35 -6.34
C ILE A 269 7.88 10.19 -5.40
N PHE A 270 8.90 9.45 -5.81
CA PHE A 270 10.17 9.35 -5.08
C PHE A 270 11.37 9.28 -6.03
N GLY A 271 12.50 9.83 -5.59
CA GLY A 271 13.80 9.62 -6.22
C GLY A 271 14.49 8.38 -5.62
N GLN A 272 15.33 7.72 -6.41
CA GLN A 272 16.13 6.59 -5.96
C GLN A 272 17.56 6.69 -6.51
N PHE A 273 18.53 6.36 -5.66
CA PHE A 273 19.90 6.06 -6.04
C PHE A 273 20.21 4.61 -5.66
N GLY A 274 20.98 3.89 -6.46
CA GLY A 274 21.33 2.50 -6.17
C GLY A 274 22.70 2.11 -6.68
N LEU A 275 23.32 1.19 -5.94
CA LEU A 275 24.52 0.46 -6.34
C LEU A 275 24.18 -1.03 -6.35
N GLU A 276 24.63 -1.73 -7.39
CA GLU A 276 24.32 -3.13 -7.63
C GLU A 276 25.59 -3.86 -8.05
N LEU A 277 25.74 -5.06 -7.51
CA LEU A 277 26.77 -6.01 -7.86
C LEU A 277 26.11 -7.20 -8.56
N GLU A 278 26.67 -7.57 -9.70
CA GLU A 278 26.23 -8.69 -10.51
C GLU A 278 27.27 -9.80 -10.49
N LEU A 279 26.82 -11.03 -10.27
CA LEU A 279 27.64 -12.23 -10.25
C LEU A 279 27.16 -13.17 -11.36
N PRO A 280 27.72 -13.11 -12.57
CA PRO A 280 27.34 -14.00 -13.66
C PRO A 280 27.70 -15.45 -13.32
N VAL A 281 26.68 -16.31 -13.32
CA VAL A 281 26.82 -17.76 -13.14
C VAL A 281 27.24 -18.39 -14.47
N ILE A 282 26.61 -17.99 -15.57
CA ILE A 282 27.03 -18.34 -16.92
C ILE A 282 27.94 -17.23 -17.41
N ARG A 283 29.20 -17.57 -17.69
CA ARG A 283 30.21 -16.67 -18.22
C ARG A 283 30.57 -17.12 -19.62
N ASP A 284 30.01 -16.45 -20.61
CA ASP A 284 30.32 -16.73 -22.01
C ASP A 284 31.54 -15.92 -22.47
N ASP A 285 32.33 -16.57 -23.32
CA ASP A 285 33.39 -15.93 -24.08
C ASP A 285 32.86 -15.62 -25.48
N PHE A 286 32.91 -14.34 -25.86
CA PHE A 286 32.62 -13.93 -27.23
C PHE A 286 33.91 -14.07 -28.03
N VAL A 287 33.94 -15.07 -28.90
CA VAL A 287 35.03 -15.30 -29.86
C VAL A 287 34.60 -14.80 -31.23
N ALA A 288 35.49 -14.06 -31.90
CA ALA A 288 35.35 -13.76 -33.31
C ALA A 288 36.33 -14.64 -34.10
N LEU A 289 35.85 -15.15 -35.24
CA LEU A 289 36.73 -15.71 -36.25
C LEU A 289 37.43 -14.52 -36.90
N ALA A 290 38.72 -14.35 -36.66
CA ALA A 290 39.48 -13.28 -37.29
C ALA A 290 39.49 -13.53 -38.80
N GLY A 291 38.77 -12.70 -39.57
CA GLY A 291 38.60 -12.84 -41.02
C GLY A 291 39.87 -12.72 -41.86
N THR A 292 41.05 -12.62 -41.25
CA THR A 292 42.33 -12.39 -41.95
C THR A 292 43.56 -13.05 -41.33
N ASP A 293 43.48 -13.77 -40.21
CA ASP A 293 44.63 -14.61 -39.80
C ASP A 293 44.63 -15.86 -40.69
N VAL A 294 45.70 -16.02 -41.47
CA VAL A 294 45.95 -17.14 -42.41
C VAL A 294 45.83 -18.51 -41.75
N ASN A 295 45.80 -18.55 -40.41
CA ASN A 295 45.72 -19.76 -39.60
C ASN A 295 44.31 -20.09 -39.06
N GLY A 296 43.29 -19.26 -39.33
CA GLY A 296 41.92 -19.50 -38.83
C GLY A 296 41.80 -19.50 -37.30
N ARG A 297 42.64 -18.71 -36.62
CA ARG A 297 42.69 -18.70 -35.14
C ARG A 297 41.51 -17.92 -34.55
N GLU A 298 40.80 -18.54 -33.61
CA GLU A 298 39.77 -17.86 -32.82
C GLU A 298 40.42 -16.80 -31.90
N ILE A 299 39.90 -15.57 -31.94
CA ILE A 299 40.33 -14.50 -31.03
C ILE A 299 39.17 -14.20 -30.10
N SER A 300 39.40 -14.31 -28.78
CA SER A 300 38.45 -13.85 -27.77
C SER A 300 38.38 -12.34 -27.83
N VAL A 301 37.20 -11.81 -28.19
CA VAL A 301 36.91 -10.38 -28.26
C VAL A 301 36.53 -9.86 -26.89
N PHE A 302 35.74 -10.64 -26.15
CA PHE A 302 35.28 -10.24 -24.83
C PHE A 302 35.02 -11.45 -23.94
N ARG A 303 35.41 -11.32 -22.66
CA ARG A 303 35.10 -12.26 -21.59
C ARG A 303 34.49 -11.47 -20.43
N ALA A 304 33.27 -11.84 -20.03
CA ALA A 304 32.60 -11.19 -18.91
C ALA A 304 33.41 -11.31 -17.60
N SER A 305 33.45 -10.22 -16.82
CA SER A 305 34.10 -10.20 -15.51
C SER A 305 33.42 -11.15 -14.52
N VAL A 306 34.14 -11.53 -13.46
CA VAL A 306 33.57 -12.36 -12.37
C VAL A 306 32.52 -11.57 -11.57
N VAL A 307 32.72 -10.26 -11.49
CA VAL A 307 31.82 -9.33 -10.79
C VAL A 307 31.59 -8.13 -11.69
N GLY A 308 30.33 -7.81 -11.92
CA GLY A 308 29.87 -6.57 -12.52
C GLY A 308 29.46 -5.56 -11.45
N ALA A 309 29.65 -4.27 -11.72
CA ALA A 309 29.15 -3.21 -10.86
C ALA A 309 28.29 -2.24 -11.67
N LEU A 310 27.14 -1.87 -11.11
CA LEU A 310 26.16 -1.00 -11.75
C LEU A 310 25.72 0.08 -10.76
N GLY A 311 25.78 1.33 -11.19
CA GLY A 311 25.29 2.48 -10.44
C GLY A 311 24.14 3.14 -11.17
N GLY A 312 23.07 3.54 -10.48
CA GLY A 312 21.91 4.12 -11.14
C GLY A 312 21.17 5.15 -10.30
N ILE A 313 20.48 6.04 -11.02
CA ILE A 313 19.55 7.02 -10.47
C ILE A 313 18.20 6.89 -11.19
N GLY A 314 17.11 7.00 -10.44
CA GLY A 314 15.77 6.79 -10.96
C GLY A 314 14.71 7.59 -10.23
N VAL A 315 13.51 7.58 -10.83
CA VAL A 315 12.30 8.19 -10.29
C VAL A 315 11.19 7.15 -10.33
N GLY A 316 10.46 7.01 -9.22
CA GLY A 316 9.37 6.06 -9.07
C GLY A 316 8.09 6.69 -8.53
N ILE A 317 7.02 5.92 -8.62
CA ILE A 317 5.67 6.26 -8.17
C ILE A 317 5.14 5.11 -7.30
N ARG A 318 4.51 5.44 -6.18
CA ARG A 318 3.80 4.50 -5.31
C ARG A 318 2.30 4.56 -5.57
N PHE A 319 1.65 3.42 -5.73
CA PHE A 319 0.22 3.31 -5.99
C PHE A 319 -0.56 3.05 -4.71
#